data_AF-A0A951HCL5-F1
#
_entry.id   AF-A0A951HCL5-F1
#
_cell.length_a   1.000
_cell.length_b   1.000
_cell.length_c   1.000
_cell.angle_alpha   90.00
_cell.angle_beta   90.00
_cell.angle_gamma   90.00
#
_symmetry.space_group_name_H-M   'P 1'
#
loop_
_entity.id
_entity.type
_entity.pdbx_description
1 polymer ?
#
loop_
_entity_poly.entity_id
_entity_poly.type
_entity_poly.pdbx_seq_one_letter_code
_entity_poly.pdbx_strand_id
1 'polypeptide(L)'
;MLAIQRLALLCAMVVGSGLMSGCGNSRASTPAPPLPSPDGKLLLVTSINTSHSDPVTYGCVKFAIQDRQGKILYQQQTHAAARMRWSMHWQGNDTVVLQSSDIGTDTWQRDHKGRWQSGSR
;
A
#
# COMPACT_ATOMS: atom_id res chain seq x y z
N MET A 1 29.44 52.85 -35.77
CA MET A 1 30.74 52.36 -36.33
C MET A 1 31.03 51.03 -35.64
N LEU A 2 30.73 49.86 -36.24
CA LEU A 2 31.57 49.07 -37.18
C LEU A 2 33.04 49.00 -36.70
N ALA A 3 33.71 47.86 -36.50
CA ALA A 3 33.79 46.59 -37.24
C ALA A 3 34.45 45.50 -36.31
N ILE A 4 34.02 44.23 -36.23
CA ILE A 4 34.23 43.03 -37.09
C ILE A 4 35.62 42.33 -36.96
N GLN A 5 35.58 41.03 -36.58
CA GLN A 5 36.48 39.87 -36.89
C GLN A 5 37.87 39.78 -36.21
N ARG A 6 38.47 38.61 -35.88
CA ARG A 6 38.31 37.15 -36.21
C ARG A 6 39.03 36.36 -35.09
N LEU A 7 38.44 35.32 -34.51
CA LEU A 7 38.55 33.89 -34.88
C LEU A 7 39.94 33.24 -34.61
N ALA A 8 40.02 32.42 -33.55
CA ALA A 8 40.92 31.26 -33.32
C ALA A 8 40.85 30.93 -31.81
N LEU A 9 40.84 29.72 -31.28
CA LEU A 9 41.03 28.39 -31.84
C LEU A 9 40.43 27.39 -30.80
N LEU A 10 40.03 26.22 -31.31
CA LEU A 10 39.57 25.05 -30.57
C LEU A 10 40.50 24.64 -29.42
N CYS A 11 39.91 24.31 -28.26
CA CYS A 11 40.45 23.29 -27.38
C CYS A 11 39.29 22.44 -26.86
N ALA A 12 39.08 21.30 -27.53
CA ALA A 12 38.20 20.25 -27.08
C ALA A 12 38.79 19.64 -25.80
N MET A 13 38.13 19.86 -24.65
CA MET A 13 38.30 18.98 -23.50
C MET A 13 37.00 18.21 -23.29
N VAL A 14 36.97 17.04 -23.93
CA VAL A 14 36.04 15.95 -23.59
C VAL A 14 36.52 15.41 -22.24
N VAL A 15 35.83 15.76 -21.16
CA VAL A 15 35.86 14.95 -19.93
C VAL A 15 34.41 14.73 -19.53
N GLY A 16 33.90 13.57 -19.93
CA GLY A 16 32.66 13.04 -19.43
C GLY A 16 32.73 12.90 -17.91
N SER A 17 31.73 13.42 -17.21
CA SER A 17 31.49 13.12 -15.81
C SER A 17 30.00 12.90 -15.64
N GLY A 18 29.69 11.70 -15.16
CA GLY A 18 28.44 11.00 -15.40
C GLY A 18 27.21 11.76 -14.96
N LEU A 19 26.24 11.81 -15.86
CA LEU A 19 24.84 11.87 -15.49
C LEU A 19 24.53 10.55 -14.76
N MET A 20 24.76 10.53 -13.46
CA MET A 20 24.06 9.63 -12.55
C MET A 20 22.59 10.09 -12.58
N SER A 21 21.89 9.73 -13.66
CA SER A 21 20.44 9.64 -13.68
C SER A 21 20.09 8.56 -12.68
N GLY A 22 20.09 8.94 -11.40
CA GLY A 22 19.42 8.20 -10.36
C GLY A 22 17.96 8.17 -10.77
N CYS A 23 17.54 7.07 -11.40
CA CYS A 23 16.15 6.65 -11.36
C CYS A 23 15.84 6.44 -9.88
N GLY A 24 15.40 7.52 -9.22
CA GLY A 24 14.74 7.47 -7.94
C GLY A 24 13.57 6.54 -8.13
N ASN A 25 13.78 5.28 -7.75
CA ASN A 25 12.77 4.26 -7.68
C ASN A 25 11.90 4.62 -6.47
N SER A 26 11.16 5.73 -6.61
CA SER A 26 9.99 6.03 -5.81
C SER A 26 9.00 4.93 -6.15
N ARG A 27 9.16 3.77 -5.50
CA ARG A 27 8.12 2.74 -5.41
C ARG A 27 6.99 3.40 -4.63
N ALA A 28 6.24 4.27 -5.31
CA ALA A 28 4.90 4.61 -4.92
C ALA A 28 4.22 3.25 -4.78
N SER A 29 4.04 2.83 -3.53
CA SER A 29 3.45 1.54 -3.21
C SER A 29 2.00 1.67 -3.66
N THR A 30 1.73 1.28 -4.90
CA THR A 30 0.37 1.29 -5.43
C THR A 30 -0.46 0.48 -4.45
N PRO A 31 -1.55 1.05 -3.89
CA PRO A 31 -2.41 0.32 -2.98
C PRO A 31 -2.83 -0.99 -3.64
N ALA A 32 -2.81 -2.08 -2.89
CA ALA A 32 -3.30 -3.35 -3.40
C ALA A 32 -4.74 -3.17 -3.90
N PRO A 33 -5.10 -3.77 -5.05
CA PRO A 33 -6.45 -3.65 -5.57
C PRO A 33 -7.45 -4.23 -4.55
N PRO A 34 -8.66 -3.63 -4.44
CA PRO A 34 -9.73 -4.21 -3.63
C PRO A 34 -10.04 -5.65 -4.02
N LEU A 35 -10.25 -6.52 -3.03
CA LEU A 35 -10.59 -7.92 -3.22
C LEU A 35 -12.12 -8.10 -3.06
N PRO A 36 -12.86 -8.49 -4.10
CA PRO A 36 -14.29 -8.73 -3.97
C PRO A 36 -14.60 -9.97 -3.13
N SER A 37 -15.70 -9.92 -2.36
CA SER A 37 -16.30 -11.12 -1.78
C SER A 37 -16.71 -12.10 -2.90
N PRO A 38 -16.88 -13.41 -2.62
CA PRO A 38 -17.28 -14.38 -3.64
C PRO A 38 -18.58 -14.03 -4.38
N ASP A 39 -19.55 -13.41 -3.70
CA ASP A 39 -20.79 -12.89 -4.32
C ASP A 39 -20.65 -11.46 -4.91
N GLY A 40 -19.47 -10.86 -4.77
CA GLY A 40 -19.11 -9.54 -5.25
C GLY A 40 -19.90 -8.40 -4.60
N LYS A 41 -20.60 -8.60 -3.49
CA LYS A 41 -21.36 -7.52 -2.81
C LYS A 41 -20.49 -6.63 -1.94
N LEU A 42 -19.37 -7.16 -1.45
CA LEU A 42 -18.44 -6.46 -0.58
C LEU A 42 -17.06 -6.40 -1.21
N LEU A 43 -16.29 -5.39 -0.81
CA LEU A 43 -14.90 -5.22 -1.18
C LEU A 43 -14.04 -5.20 0.09
N LEU A 44 -12.99 -6.00 0.10
CA LEU A 44 -11.93 -5.97 1.11
C LEU A 44 -10.81 -5.08 0.59
N VAL A 45 -10.50 -4.00 1.31
CA VAL A 45 -9.48 -3.03 0.94
C VAL A 45 -8.41 -3.02 2.03
N THR A 46 -7.17 -3.33 1.66
CA THR A 46 -6.02 -3.29 2.57
C THR A 46 -5.19 -2.03 2.36
N SER A 47 -4.66 -1.47 3.44
CA SER A 47 -3.73 -0.33 3.39
C SER A 47 -2.74 -0.42 4.56
N ILE A 48 -1.72 0.43 4.55
CA ILE A 48 -0.74 0.53 5.64
C ILE A 48 -1.08 1.75 6.47
N ASN A 49 -1.00 1.63 7.80
CA ASN A 49 -1.07 2.78 8.68
C ASN A 49 0.23 3.59 8.59
N THR A 50 0.15 4.79 8.02
CA THR A 50 1.27 5.72 7.92
C THR A 50 1.20 6.84 8.97
N SER A 51 0.26 6.78 9.92
CA SER A 51 0.17 7.76 10.99
C SER A 51 1.26 7.49 12.04
N HIS A 52 2.03 8.53 12.35
CA HIS A 52 3.02 8.50 13.43
C HIS A 52 2.41 8.79 14.81
N SER A 53 1.08 8.97 14.90
CA SER A 53 0.38 9.28 16.16
C SER A 53 0.45 8.15 17.19
N ASP A 54 0.56 6.91 16.71
CA ASP A 54 0.74 5.73 17.53
C ASP A 54 1.89 4.88 16.97
N PRO A 55 3.06 4.85 17.64
CA PRO A 55 4.22 4.11 17.17
C PRO A 55 4.02 2.59 17.18
N VAL A 56 3.04 2.07 17.95
CA VAL A 56 2.76 0.62 18.02
C VAL A 56 2.11 0.13 16.73
N THR A 57 1.28 0.97 16.10
CA THR A 57 0.52 0.61 14.89
C THR A 57 1.05 1.27 13.62
N TYR A 58 2.07 2.13 13.72
CA TYR A 58 2.76 2.68 12.56
C TYR A 58 3.41 1.56 11.72
N GLY A 59 3.15 1.57 10.42
CA GLY A 59 3.62 0.53 9.50
C GLY A 59 2.86 -0.79 9.60
N CYS A 60 1.81 -0.89 10.41
CA CYS A 60 0.95 -2.07 10.46
C CYS A 60 -0.13 -2.03 9.38
N VAL A 61 -0.55 -3.21 8.92
CA VAL A 61 -1.65 -3.39 7.99
C VAL A 61 -2.94 -2.95 8.66
N LYS A 62 -3.81 -2.27 7.92
CA LYS A 62 -5.20 -2.02 8.27
C LYS A 62 -6.07 -2.39 7.10
N PHE A 63 -7.32 -2.75 7.37
CA PHE A 63 -8.25 -3.08 6.30
C PHE A 63 -9.61 -2.42 6.53
N ALA A 64 -10.35 -2.26 5.45
CA ALA A 64 -11.72 -1.85 5.43
C ALA A 64 -12.55 -2.82 4.60
N ILE A 65 -13.80 -3.00 5.01
CA ILE A 65 -14.84 -3.69 4.23
C ILE A 65 -15.80 -2.63 3.74
N GLN A 66 -15.98 -2.58 2.42
CA GLN A 66 -16.82 -1.60 1.75
C GLN A 66 -17.97 -2.27 1.00
N ASP A 67 -19.07 -1.55 0.81
CA ASP A 67 -20.06 -1.93 -0.20
C ASP A 67 -19.62 -1.53 -1.61
N ARG A 68 -20.45 -1.85 -2.62
CA ARG A 68 -20.16 -1.53 -4.03
C ARG A 68 -20.10 -0.03 -4.32
N GLN A 69 -20.67 0.80 -3.45
CA GLN A 69 -20.67 2.25 -3.55
C GLN A 69 -19.43 2.86 -2.86
N GLY A 70 -18.56 2.04 -2.28
CA GLY A 70 -17.36 2.47 -1.57
C GLY A 70 -17.64 2.92 -0.13
N LYS A 71 -18.85 2.74 0.40
CA LYS A 71 -19.16 3.06 1.79
C LYS A 71 -18.46 2.07 2.70
N ILE A 72 -17.68 2.57 3.64
CA ILE A 72 -17.03 1.76 4.68
C ILE A 72 -18.11 1.21 5.63
N LEU A 73 -18.22 -0.10 5.70
CA LEU A 73 -19.10 -0.83 6.63
C LEU A 73 -18.35 -1.27 7.89
N TYR A 74 -17.04 -1.50 7.76
CA TYR A 74 -16.16 -1.91 8.85
C TYR A 74 -14.71 -1.52 8.53
N GLN A 75 -13.94 -1.20 9.57
CA GLN A 75 -12.52 -0.90 9.45
C GLN A 75 -11.80 -1.40 10.69
N GLN A 76 -10.60 -1.95 10.51
CA GLN A 76 -9.79 -2.47 11.60
C GLN A 76 -8.32 -2.12 11.38
N GLN A 77 -7.71 -1.56 12.42
CA GLN A 77 -6.26 -1.52 12.55
C GLN A 77 -5.79 -2.88 13.04
N THR A 78 -4.93 -3.55 12.27
CA THR A 78 -4.31 -4.80 12.73
C THR A 78 -2.98 -4.49 13.39
N HIS A 79 -2.37 -5.48 14.02
CA HIS A 79 -1.01 -5.39 14.53
C HIS A 79 0.01 -6.09 13.63
N ALA A 80 -0.40 -6.61 12.46
CA ALA A 80 0.51 -7.23 11.51
C ALA A 80 1.39 -6.17 10.86
N ALA A 81 2.71 -6.28 11.00
CA ALA A 81 3.65 -5.35 10.39
C ALA A 81 3.68 -5.56 8.87
N ALA A 82 3.49 -4.50 8.10
CA ALA A 82 3.40 -4.59 6.64
C ALA A 82 4.70 -5.10 5.99
N ARG A 83 5.84 -4.98 6.70
CA ARG A 83 7.16 -5.48 6.28
C ARG A 83 7.34 -7.00 6.44
N MET A 84 6.45 -7.65 7.19
CA MET A 84 6.49 -9.10 7.39
C MET A 84 5.72 -9.83 6.29
N ARG A 85 5.77 -11.16 6.27
CA ARG A 85 4.96 -11.94 5.32
C ARG A 85 3.53 -12.00 5.85
N TRP A 86 2.60 -11.48 5.06
CA TRP A 86 1.19 -11.55 5.37
C TRP A 86 0.34 -11.70 4.10
N SER A 87 -0.88 -12.17 4.28
CA SER A 87 -1.90 -12.23 3.23
C SER A 87 -3.28 -12.05 3.85
N MET A 88 -4.20 -11.42 3.12
CA MET A 88 -5.58 -11.26 3.54
C MET A 88 -6.52 -11.68 2.43
N HIS A 89 -7.58 -12.42 2.76
CA HIS A 89 -8.52 -12.95 1.78
C HIS A 89 -9.91 -13.18 2.39
N TRP A 90 -10.90 -13.35 1.50
CA TRP A 90 -12.24 -13.79 1.87
C TRP A 90 -12.28 -15.31 2.06
N GLN A 91 -12.92 -15.74 3.15
CA GLN A 91 -13.33 -17.13 3.38
C GLN A 91 -14.86 -17.19 3.31
N GLY A 92 -15.41 -17.35 2.10
CA GLY A 92 -16.85 -17.17 1.88
C GLY A 92 -17.26 -15.69 1.87
N ASN A 93 -18.56 -15.41 1.98
CA ASN A 93 -19.10 -14.04 1.83
C ASN A 93 -18.99 -13.18 3.09
N ASP A 94 -18.88 -13.82 4.25
CA ASP A 94 -19.07 -13.19 5.57
C ASP A 94 -17.87 -13.40 6.48
N THR A 95 -16.71 -13.81 5.94
CA THR A 95 -15.51 -14.02 6.74
C THR A 95 -14.27 -13.52 6.00
N VAL A 96 -13.43 -12.78 6.71
CA VAL A 96 -12.13 -12.31 6.25
C VAL A 96 -11.06 -12.92 7.13
N VAL A 97 -10.01 -13.44 6.51
CA VAL A 97 -8.88 -14.07 7.20
C VAL A 97 -7.61 -13.29 6.90
N LEU A 98 -6.88 -12.93 7.96
CA LEU A 98 -5.50 -12.45 7.89
C LEU A 98 -4.58 -13.58 8.33
N GLN A 99 -3.59 -13.90 7.50
CA GLN A 99 -2.48 -14.76 7.89
C GLN A 99 -1.23 -13.90 7.90
N SER A 100 -0.54 -13.84 9.04
CA SER A 100 0.69 -13.06 9.20
C SER A 100 1.76 -13.88 9.93
N SER A 101 3.01 -13.72 9.51
CA SER A 101 4.14 -14.43 10.12
C SER A 101 4.52 -13.89 11.50
N ASP A 102 4.07 -12.68 11.87
CA ASP A 102 4.41 -12.04 13.15
C ASP A 102 3.33 -12.19 14.22
N ILE A 103 2.05 -12.07 13.87
CA ILE A 103 0.92 -12.13 14.80
C ILE A 103 0.07 -13.41 14.68
N GLY A 104 0.37 -14.28 13.71
CA GLY A 104 -0.40 -15.49 13.46
C GLY A 104 -1.61 -15.26 12.56
N THR A 105 -2.71 -15.96 12.82
CA THR A 105 -3.93 -15.91 12.00
C THR A 105 -5.07 -15.27 12.77
N ASP A 106 -5.64 -14.21 12.21
CA ASP A 106 -6.84 -13.55 12.73
C ASP A 106 -7.99 -13.73 11.76
N THR A 107 -9.20 -13.82 12.30
CA THR A 107 -10.43 -13.96 11.52
C THR A 107 -11.45 -12.92 11.95
N TRP A 108 -12.16 -12.34 10.98
CA TRP A 108 -13.32 -11.49 11.23
C TRP A 108 -14.54 -12.06 10.54
N GLN A 109 -15.61 -12.27 11.30
CA GLN A 109 -16.86 -12.83 10.80
C GLN A 109 -18.01 -11.82 10.93
N ARG A 110 -18.87 -11.78 9.92
CA ARG A 110 -20.08 -10.98 9.89
C ARG A 110 -21.24 -11.79 10.50
N ASP A 111 -21.91 -11.22 11.50
CA ASP A 111 -23.10 -11.80 12.10
C ASP A 111 -24.36 -11.57 11.23
N HIS A 112 -25.48 -12.19 11.61
CA HIS A 112 -26.77 -12.06 10.93
C HIS A 112 -27.35 -10.62 10.94
N LYS A 113 -26.83 -9.74 11.80
CA LYS A 113 -27.20 -8.31 11.85
C LYS A 113 -26.26 -7.46 11.00
N GLY A 114 -25.31 -8.09 10.33
CA GLY A 114 -24.32 -7.45 9.47
C GLY A 114 -23.14 -6.84 10.22
N ARG A 115 -22.97 -7.12 11.53
CA ARG A 115 -21.86 -6.60 12.35
C ARG A 115 -20.66 -7.52 12.25
N TRP A 116 -19.47 -6.93 12.22
CA TRP A 116 -18.21 -7.67 12.16
C TRP A 116 -17.64 -7.90 13.55
N GLN A 117 -17.14 -9.11 13.80
CA GLN A 117 -16.54 -9.52 15.06
C GLN A 117 -15.22 -10.23 14.81
N SER A 118 -14.20 -9.90 15.61
CA SER A 118 -12.92 -10.61 15.61
C SER A 118 -13.06 -11.94 16.35
N GLY A 119 -12.67 -13.03 15.70
CA GLY A 119 -12.46 -14.33 16.32
C GLY A 119 -10.96 -14.65 16.32
N SER A 120 -10.36 -14.73 17.50
CA SER A 120 -9.06 -15.38 17.67
C SER A 120 -9.29 -16.89 17.70
N ARG A 121 -8.54 -17.65 16.91
CA ARG A 121 -8.42 -19.10 17.11
C ARG A 121 -7.39 -19.42 18.18
#